data_AF-A0A1B6M3G7-F1
#
_entry.id   AF-A0A1B6M3G7-F1
#
_cell.length_a   1.000
_cell.length_b   1.000
_cell.length_c   1.000
_cell.angle_alpha   90.00
_cell.angle_beta   90.00
_cell.angle_gamma   90.00
#
_symmetry.space_group_name_H-M   'P 1'
#
loop_
_entity.id
_entity.type
_entity.pdbx_description
1 polymer ?
#
loop_
_entity_poly.entity_id
_entity_poly.type
_entity_poly.pdbx_seq_one_letter_code
_entity_poly.pdbx_strand_id
1 'polypeptide(L)'
;LHTESPGSLLPQFQSWSLLCLGPSSLYSHNLGLQEQQQAGLLGGSAYLLPWDVIVRLEQSQKDRFWPQVGDTGCGRSKPGQPMGLSKGRKTKGGKDLSEFNVKIFVGVEYECPRGHRFMCSAPDKVLKTSGSGLVKDNGNKVTGCDMPLYFPCPCRASKPLTAQLMRIHVVTPKAPVHVTLNPRVQPAPSPCPTFVTGCQEPMRLSQSAYWVLRLPYVYVGDQGPYLPPKDPIPPNYGKLLAGMYGISEVGSSDFKF
;
A
#
# COMPACT_ATOMS: atom_id res chain seq x y z
N LEU A 1 13.67 17.09 -6.16
CA LEU A 1 14.69 16.59 -5.22
C LEU A 1 15.00 15.14 -5.57
N HIS A 2 16.28 14.77 -5.58
CA HIS A 2 16.73 13.41 -5.79
C HIS A 2 17.87 13.07 -4.81
N THR A 3 18.31 11.82 -4.78
CA THR A 3 19.33 11.30 -3.84
C THR A 3 20.70 11.97 -3.93
N GLU A 4 20.99 12.64 -5.04
CA GLU A 4 22.25 13.39 -5.24
C GLU A 4 22.10 14.88 -4.92
N SER A 5 20.88 15.34 -4.61
CA SER A 5 20.64 16.72 -4.20
C SER A 5 21.26 17.01 -2.82
N PRO A 6 21.82 18.21 -2.57
CA PRO A 6 22.29 18.61 -1.25
C PRO A 6 21.16 18.56 -0.19
N GLY A 7 21.50 18.19 1.06
CA GLY A 7 20.53 17.90 2.13
C GLY A 7 19.63 19.06 2.59
N SER A 8 19.87 20.28 2.11
CA SER A 8 19.09 21.49 2.43
C SER A 8 18.45 22.14 1.20
N LEU A 9 18.55 21.51 0.02
CA LEU A 9 17.98 22.05 -1.21
C LEU A 9 16.46 21.86 -1.21
N LEU A 10 15.72 22.95 -1.36
CA LEU A 10 14.28 22.88 -1.63
C LEU A 10 14.05 22.65 -3.12
N PRO A 11 13.04 21.86 -3.51
CA PRO A 11 12.70 21.73 -4.92
C PRO A 11 12.22 23.08 -5.46
N GLN A 12 12.70 23.45 -6.66
CA GLN A 12 12.25 24.68 -7.33
C GLN A 12 10.74 24.68 -7.59
N PHE A 13 10.16 23.51 -7.86
CA PHE A 13 8.73 23.31 -8.04
C PHE A 13 8.26 22.12 -7.19
N GLN A 14 7.14 22.29 -6.49
CA GLN A 14 6.50 21.19 -5.78
C GLN A 14 5.79 20.28 -6.78
N SER A 15 6.41 19.15 -7.12
CA SER A 15 5.90 18.20 -8.11
C SER A 15 5.18 16.99 -7.50
N TRP A 16 5.42 16.70 -6.23
CA TRP A 16 4.70 15.69 -5.44
C TRP A 16 3.52 16.33 -4.72
N SER A 17 2.41 15.59 -4.61
CA SER A 17 1.26 16.05 -3.81
C SER A 17 0.55 14.87 -3.18
N LEU A 18 0.41 14.88 -1.85
CA LEU A 18 -0.34 13.87 -1.10
C LEU A 18 -1.65 14.50 -0.60
N LEU A 19 -2.79 13.99 -1.05
CA LEU A 19 -4.10 14.52 -0.72
C LEU A 19 -4.94 13.46 0.01
N CYS A 20 -5.56 13.85 1.12
CA CYS A 20 -6.66 13.12 1.72
C CYS A 20 -7.96 13.55 1.02
N LEU A 21 -8.57 12.65 0.27
CA LEU A 21 -9.84 12.91 -0.41
C LEU A 21 -11.03 12.88 0.56
N GLY A 22 -10.88 12.22 1.71
CA GLY A 22 -11.92 12.12 2.73
C GLY A 22 -12.02 10.70 3.30
N PRO A 23 -13.21 10.30 3.77
CA PRO A 23 -13.38 9.00 4.41
C PRO A 23 -13.17 7.83 3.44
N SER A 24 -12.70 6.71 3.98
CA SER A 24 -12.48 5.45 3.26
C SER A 24 -13.72 4.94 2.52
N SER A 25 -14.92 5.30 2.99
CA SER A 25 -16.21 4.97 2.36
C SER A 25 -16.42 5.63 0.99
N LEU A 26 -15.58 6.59 0.59
CA LEU A 26 -15.57 7.11 -0.78
C LEU A 26 -15.16 6.05 -1.81
N TYR A 27 -14.54 4.95 -1.38
CA TYR A 27 -14.28 3.78 -2.21
C TYR A 27 -15.16 2.59 -1.76
N SER A 28 -15.72 1.87 -2.73
CA SER A 28 -16.43 0.61 -2.50
C SER A 28 -15.80 -0.49 -3.35
N HIS A 29 -15.43 -1.60 -2.74
CA HIS A 29 -14.86 -2.74 -3.48
C HIS A 29 -15.86 -3.39 -4.44
N ASN A 30 -17.17 -3.22 -4.21
CA ASN A 30 -18.22 -3.76 -5.08
C ASN A 30 -18.57 -2.82 -6.25
N LEU A 31 -18.41 -1.49 -6.06
CA LEU A 31 -18.80 -0.48 -7.05
C LEU A 31 -17.59 0.16 -7.75
N GLY A 32 -16.41 0.06 -7.18
CA GLY A 32 -15.20 0.76 -7.62
C GLY A 32 -15.09 2.18 -7.08
N LEU A 33 -14.38 3.02 -7.84
CA LEU A 33 -14.27 4.47 -7.63
C LEU A 33 -15.60 5.17 -7.93
N GLN A 34 -15.86 6.32 -7.30
CA GLN A 34 -17.04 7.14 -7.61
C GLN A 34 -16.95 7.75 -9.01
N GLU A 35 -18.11 8.04 -9.63
CA GLU A 35 -18.21 8.54 -11.01
C GLU A 35 -17.33 9.78 -11.26
N GLN A 36 -17.28 10.73 -10.31
CA GLN A 36 -16.44 11.93 -10.41
C GLN A 36 -14.95 11.60 -10.55
N GLN A 37 -14.51 10.47 -10.00
CA GLN A 37 -13.12 10.00 -10.07
C GLN A 37 -12.83 9.19 -11.34
N GLN A 38 -13.87 8.70 -12.01
CA GLN A 38 -13.77 7.86 -13.21
C GLN A 38 -13.56 8.63 -14.51
N ALA A 39 -13.57 9.98 -14.49
CA ALA A 39 -13.32 10.78 -15.68
C ALA A 39 -11.99 10.39 -16.37
N GLY A 40 -12.08 10.00 -17.65
CA GLY A 40 -10.95 9.52 -18.44
C GLY A 40 -10.49 8.09 -18.16
N LEU A 41 -11.03 7.42 -17.13
CA LEU A 41 -10.66 6.05 -16.79
C LEU A 41 -11.26 5.06 -17.79
N LEU A 42 -10.44 4.12 -18.26
CA LEU A 42 -10.88 3.10 -19.19
C LEU A 42 -11.81 2.10 -18.49
N GLY A 43 -12.84 1.66 -19.20
CA GLY A 43 -13.88 0.77 -18.66
C GLY A 43 -13.29 -0.48 -18.00
N GLY A 44 -13.79 -0.80 -16.81
CA GLY A 44 -13.34 -1.97 -16.03
C GLY A 44 -12.00 -1.80 -15.32
N SER A 45 -11.40 -0.60 -15.30
CA SER A 45 -10.17 -0.30 -14.54
C SER A 45 -10.40 0.56 -13.30
N ALA A 46 -11.66 0.95 -13.02
CA ALA A 46 -12.06 1.85 -11.93
C ALA A 46 -12.11 1.18 -10.55
N TYR A 47 -11.16 0.30 -10.26
CA TYR A 47 -11.12 -0.48 -9.03
C TYR A 47 -9.72 -0.44 -8.43
N LEU A 48 -9.67 -0.65 -7.11
CA LEU A 48 -8.44 -0.78 -6.36
C LEU A 48 -8.23 -2.25 -6.00
N LEU A 49 -6.97 -2.62 -5.77
CA LEU A 49 -6.56 -3.97 -5.44
C LEU A 49 -6.64 -4.18 -3.93
N PRO A 50 -7.29 -5.26 -3.45
CA PRO A 50 -7.23 -5.62 -2.05
C PRO A 50 -5.82 -6.11 -1.69
N TRP A 51 -5.24 -5.54 -0.65
CA TRP A 51 -3.97 -5.93 -0.07
C TRP A 51 -4.21 -6.36 1.38
N ASP A 52 -4.16 -7.67 1.60
CA ASP A 52 -4.30 -8.27 2.93
C ASP A 52 -2.95 -8.27 3.64
N VAL A 53 -2.92 -7.73 4.85
CA VAL A 53 -1.71 -7.55 5.64
C VAL A 53 -1.92 -8.15 7.02
N ILE A 54 -0.95 -8.94 7.46
CA ILE A 54 -0.91 -9.52 8.81
C ILE A 54 -0.18 -8.54 9.73
N VAL A 55 -0.83 -8.20 10.85
CA VAL A 55 -0.35 -7.28 11.87
C VAL A 55 -0.21 -8.06 13.17
N ARG A 56 0.88 -7.84 13.91
CA ARG A 56 1.33 -8.64 15.06
C ARG A 56 1.36 -7.81 16.33
N LEU A 57 0.23 -7.77 17.04
CA LEU A 57 0.04 -7.03 18.27
C LEU A 57 1.15 -7.36 19.27
N GLU A 58 2.06 -6.40 19.49
CA GLU A 58 3.02 -6.50 20.57
C GLU A 58 2.27 -6.41 21.91
N GLN A 59 2.05 -7.55 22.54
CA GLN A 59 1.51 -7.61 23.89
C GLN A 59 2.55 -7.04 24.84
N SER A 60 2.41 -5.76 25.17
CA SER A 60 3.23 -5.11 26.19
C SER A 60 3.27 -6.01 27.43
N GLN A 61 4.47 -6.33 27.92
CA GLN A 61 4.66 -7.22 29.07
C GLN A 61 4.10 -6.67 30.40
N LYS A 62 3.21 -5.66 30.35
CA LYS A 62 2.65 -4.99 31.53
C LYS A 62 1.49 -5.75 32.17
N ASP A 63 0.88 -6.72 31.48
CA ASP A 63 -0.23 -7.52 32.02
C ASP A 63 0.19 -8.75 32.85
N ARG A 64 1.50 -8.96 33.11
CA ARG A 64 1.92 -10.00 34.07
C ARG A 64 1.71 -9.60 35.54
N PHE A 65 1.21 -8.39 35.84
CA PHE A 65 1.16 -7.85 37.20
C PHE A 65 -0.26 -7.72 37.79
N TRP A 66 -1.28 -8.35 37.20
CA TRP A 66 -2.60 -8.45 37.83
C TRP A 66 -2.70 -9.79 38.58
N PRO A 67 -2.67 -9.80 39.93
CA PRO A 67 -2.95 -11.03 40.67
C PRO A 67 -4.42 -11.40 40.44
N GLN A 68 -4.67 -12.61 39.92
CA GLN A 68 -6.00 -13.20 39.87
C GLN A 68 -6.55 -13.29 41.31
N VAL A 69 -7.55 -12.48 41.59
CA VAL A 69 -8.33 -12.54 42.83
C VAL A 69 -9.31 -13.70 42.70
N GLY A 70 -9.23 -14.64 43.66
CA GLY A 70 -10.27 -15.62 43.96
C GLY A 70 -9.90 -17.05 43.58
N ASP A 71 -9.53 -17.89 44.54
CA ASP A 71 -10.55 -18.66 45.26
C ASP A 71 -10.00 -19.24 46.57
N THR A 72 -10.80 -19.12 47.61
CA THR A 72 -10.62 -19.68 48.94
C THR A 72 -10.73 -21.20 48.91
N GLY A 73 -9.69 -21.92 49.33
CA GLY A 73 -9.72 -23.38 49.41
C GLY A 73 -8.84 -23.93 50.52
N CYS A 74 -9.45 -24.12 51.69
CA CYS A 74 -8.89 -24.77 52.87
C CYS A 74 -8.30 -26.16 52.56
N GLY A 75 -7.02 -26.35 52.90
CA GLY A 75 -6.33 -27.63 52.80
C GLY A 75 -6.81 -28.60 53.89
N ARG A 76 -7.32 -29.76 53.49
CA ARG A 76 -7.37 -30.94 54.36
C ARG A 76 -7.11 -32.22 53.56
N SER A 77 -6.17 -32.98 54.07
CA SER A 77 -5.45 -34.12 53.51
C SER A 77 -6.27 -35.42 53.48
N LYS A 78 -6.13 -36.21 52.40
CA LYS A 78 -6.21 -37.70 52.41
C LYS A 78 -5.37 -38.31 51.25
N PRO A 79 -4.58 -39.38 51.48
CA PRO A 79 -3.86 -40.12 50.45
C PRO A 79 -4.55 -41.46 50.07
N GLY A 80 -4.46 -41.85 48.80
CA GLY A 80 -4.87 -43.18 48.31
C GLY A 80 -4.77 -43.31 46.79
N GLN A 81 -3.91 -44.23 46.32
CA GLN A 81 -3.44 -44.44 44.93
C GLN A 81 -4.48 -45.16 44.00
N PRO A 82 -4.10 -45.75 42.84
CA PRO A 82 -3.71 -45.12 41.56
C PRO A 82 -4.54 -45.66 40.36
N MET A 83 -4.70 -44.91 39.27
CA MET A 83 -5.02 -45.54 37.96
C MET A 83 -4.60 -44.70 36.76
N GLY A 84 -3.86 -45.34 35.85
CA GLY A 84 -4.23 -45.41 34.44
C GLY A 84 -3.87 -44.22 33.55
N LEU A 85 -2.77 -44.37 32.81
CA LEU A 85 -2.34 -43.54 31.69
C LEU A 85 -3.35 -43.49 30.53
N SER A 86 -3.41 -42.30 29.91
CA SER A 86 -3.68 -42.01 28.49
C SER A 86 -5.14 -42.12 28.00
N LYS A 87 -5.69 -41.24 27.18
CA LYS A 87 -5.10 -40.28 26.23
C LYS A 87 -6.11 -39.15 25.98
N GLY A 88 -5.85 -37.97 26.56
CA GLY A 88 -6.59 -36.75 26.23
C GLY A 88 -6.31 -36.34 24.79
N ARG A 89 -7.38 -36.24 23.99
CA ARG A 89 -7.37 -35.64 22.65
C ARG A 89 -7.07 -34.15 22.81
N LYS A 90 -5.79 -33.77 22.72
CA LYS A 90 -5.37 -32.37 22.65
C LYS A 90 -5.91 -31.77 21.36
N THR A 91 -7.01 -31.02 21.48
CA THR A 91 -7.41 -30.01 20.51
C THR A 91 -6.25 -29.02 20.40
N LYS A 92 -5.51 -29.09 19.29
CA LYS A 92 -4.43 -28.18 18.95
C LYS A 92 -5.07 -26.86 18.48
N GLY A 93 -5.55 -26.07 19.44
CA GLY A 93 -6.28 -24.82 19.21
C GLY A 93 -5.69 -23.71 20.06
N GLY A 94 -4.51 -23.23 19.68
CA GLY A 94 -3.97 -21.95 20.12
C GLY A 94 -3.71 -21.11 18.88
N LYS A 95 -4.74 -20.45 18.34
CA LYS A 95 -4.51 -19.34 17.41
C LYS A 95 -3.92 -18.22 18.26
N ASP A 96 -2.69 -17.82 17.94
CA ASP A 96 -2.05 -16.64 18.50
C ASP A 96 -3.02 -15.45 18.37
N LEU A 97 -3.53 -14.94 19.49
CA LEU A 97 -4.39 -13.76 19.54
C LEU A 97 -3.63 -12.47 19.22
N SER A 98 -2.31 -12.60 18.99
CA SER A 98 -1.41 -11.53 18.61
C SER A 98 -1.50 -11.17 17.13
N GLU A 99 -2.05 -12.00 16.24
CA GLU A 99 -2.10 -11.68 14.80
C GLU A 99 -3.51 -11.38 14.30
N PHE A 100 -3.69 -10.24 13.61
CA PHE A 100 -4.92 -9.95 12.88
C PHE A 100 -4.63 -9.53 11.43
N ASN A 101 -5.58 -9.83 10.54
CA ASN A 101 -5.49 -9.46 9.13
C ASN A 101 -6.27 -8.17 8.88
N VAL A 102 -5.65 -7.20 8.22
CA VAL A 102 -6.30 -5.98 7.75
C VAL A 102 -6.26 -5.91 6.24
N LYS A 103 -7.29 -5.30 5.66
CA LYS A 103 -7.40 -5.10 4.22
C LYS A 103 -7.21 -3.63 3.89
N ILE A 104 -6.16 -3.32 3.14
CA ILE A 104 -5.89 -2.03 2.54
C ILE A 104 -6.28 -2.12 1.06
N PHE A 105 -6.74 -1.04 0.44
CA PHE A 105 -6.95 -1.02 -1.01
C PHE A 105 -5.96 -0.09 -1.69
N VAL A 106 -5.30 -0.58 -2.74
CA VAL A 106 -4.22 0.13 -3.44
C VAL A 106 -4.50 0.21 -4.93
N GLY A 107 -4.29 1.38 -5.54
CA GLY A 107 -4.37 1.56 -7.00
C GLY A 107 -3.10 2.21 -7.55
N VAL A 108 -2.68 1.77 -8.73
CA VAL A 108 -1.52 2.30 -9.45
C VAL A 108 -2.01 2.82 -10.80
N GLU A 109 -2.18 4.13 -10.89
CA GLU A 109 -2.90 4.78 -11.98
C GLU A 109 -1.96 5.42 -13.00
N TYR A 110 -2.14 5.03 -14.25
CA TYR A 110 -1.43 5.56 -15.40
C TYR A 110 -2.32 6.52 -16.19
N GLU A 111 -1.71 7.50 -16.85
CA GLU A 111 -2.37 8.46 -17.72
C GLU A 111 -1.57 8.63 -19.02
N CYS A 112 -2.23 8.59 -20.18
CA CYS A 112 -1.59 8.84 -21.47
C CYS A 112 -1.84 10.28 -21.96
N PRO A 113 -1.09 10.78 -22.97
CA PRO A 113 -1.26 12.15 -23.49
C PRO A 113 -2.65 12.51 -24.04
N ARG A 114 -3.53 11.52 -24.26
CA ARG A 114 -4.93 11.73 -24.65
C ARG A 114 -5.88 11.90 -23.46
N GLY A 115 -5.38 11.80 -22.22
CA GLY A 115 -6.18 11.79 -21.00
C GLY A 115 -6.82 10.44 -20.66
N HIS A 116 -6.49 9.35 -21.38
CA HIS A 116 -6.95 8.02 -20.97
C HIS A 116 -6.18 7.58 -19.73
N ARG A 117 -6.94 7.12 -18.73
CA ARG A 117 -6.43 6.67 -17.44
C ARG A 117 -6.74 5.19 -17.23
N PHE A 118 -5.88 4.47 -16.54
CA PHE A 118 -6.14 3.07 -16.20
C PHE A 118 -5.29 2.64 -15.01
N MET A 119 -5.78 1.64 -14.28
CA MET A 119 -5.05 1.01 -13.18
C MET A 119 -4.25 -0.19 -13.69
N CYS A 120 -3.09 -0.47 -13.10
CA CYS A 120 -2.37 -1.74 -13.27
C CYS A 120 -2.49 -2.63 -12.02
N SER A 121 -2.58 -3.95 -12.24
CA SER A 121 -2.58 -4.96 -11.17
C SER A 121 -1.24 -5.65 -10.96
N ALA A 122 -0.28 -5.42 -11.86
CA ALA A 122 1.11 -5.86 -11.76
C ALA A 122 1.99 -4.99 -12.65
N PRO A 123 3.33 -5.07 -12.54
CA PRO A 123 4.25 -4.34 -13.40
C PRO A 123 4.04 -4.54 -14.90
N ASP A 124 3.45 -5.67 -15.30
CA ASP A 124 3.22 -6.11 -16.68
C ASP A 124 1.73 -6.20 -17.05
N LYS A 125 0.81 -5.84 -16.13
CA LYS A 125 -0.62 -6.15 -16.27
C LYS A 125 -1.52 -4.96 -15.94
N VAL A 126 -2.33 -4.56 -16.92
CA VAL A 126 -3.46 -3.63 -16.71
C VAL A 126 -4.55 -4.33 -15.89
N LEU A 127 -5.07 -3.65 -14.89
CA LEU A 127 -6.22 -4.10 -14.11
C LEU A 127 -7.47 -4.11 -14.99
N LYS A 128 -8.15 -5.26 -15.03
CA LYS A 128 -9.45 -5.44 -15.67
C LYS A 128 -10.37 -6.19 -14.73
N THR A 129 -11.53 -5.63 -14.45
CA THR A 129 -12.58 -6.34 -13.71
C THR A 129 -13.34 -7.29 -14.61
N SER A 130 -13.90 -8.34 -14.00
CA SER A 130 -14.92 -9.15 -14.68
C SER A 130 -16.16 -8.29 -14.99
N GLY A 131 -17.03 -8.76 -15.90
CA GLY A 131 -18.29 -8.06 -16.24
C GLY A 131 -19.21 -7.82 -15.04
N SER A 132 -18.98 -8.49 -13.92
CA SER A 132 -19.67 -8.29 -12.63
C SER A 132 -18.99 -7.28 -11.69
N GLY A 133 -17.96 -6.56 -12.12
CA GLY A 133 -17.20 -5.63 -11.27
C GLY A 133 -16.23 -6.30 -10.29
N LEU A 134 -16.04 -7.62 -10.37
CA LEU A 134 -15.16 -8.33 -9.44
C LEU A 134 -13.69 -8.18 -9.82
N VAL A 135 -12.87 -7.70 -8.88
CA VAL A 135 -11.40 -7.71 -8.94
C VAL A 135 -10.89 -9.07 -8.48
N LYS A 136 -10.21 -9.81 -9.37
CA LYS A 136 -9.61 -11.13 -9.04
C LYS A 136 -8.16 -11.03 -8.58
N ASP A 137 -7.47 -9.96 -8.96
CA ASP A 137 -6.08 -9.71 -8.58
C ASP A 137 -6.01 -9.13 -7.15
N ASN A 138 -4.87 -9.28 -6.49
CA ASN A 138 -4.60 -8.66 -5.18
C ASN A 138 -3.44 -7.66 -5.28
N GLY A 139 -3.21 -6.90 -4.20
CA GLY A 139 -2.23 -5.83 -4.15
C GLY A 139 -0.77 -6.28 -4.04
N ASN A 140 -0.49 -7.57 -3.85
CA ASN A 140 0.87 -8.04 -3.50
C ASN A 140 1.91 -7.70 -4.57
N LYS A 141 1.55 -7.78 -5.85
CA LYS A 141 2.48 -7.45 -6.94
C LYS A 141 2.77 -5.95 -7.02
N VAL A 142 1.77 -5.09 -6.81
CA VAL A 142 1.98 -3.64 -6.89
C VAL A 142 2.67 -3.06 -5.66
N THR A 143 2.57 -3.74 -4.51
CA THR A 143 3.24 -3.30 -3.28
C THR A 143 4.63 -3.92 -3.11
N GLY A 144 4.86 -5.12 -3.64
CA GLY A 144 6.09 -5.88 -3.49
C GLY A 144 7.08 -5.82 -4.66
N CYS A 145 6.71 -5.23 -5.80
CA CYS A 145 7.58 -5.14 -6.98
C CYS A 145 7.79 -3.70 -7.43
N ASP A 146 8.88 -3.48 -8.17
CA ASP A 146 9.08 -2.24 -8.92
C ASP A 146 7.96 -2.09 -9.95
N MET A 147 7.27 -0.95 -9.95
CA MET A 147 6.23 -0.62 -10.92
C MET A 147 6.83 0.26 -12.02
N PRO A 148 6.56 0.00 -13.32
CA PRO A 148 7.13 0.82 -14.38
C PRO A 148 6.55 2.24 -14.32
N LEU A 149 7.40 3.24 -14.51
CA LEU A 149 6.96 4.64 -14.63
C LEU A 149 6.22 4.86 -15.95
N TYR A 150 6.55 4.09 -17.00
CA TYR A 150 5.94 4.19 -18.32
C TYR A 150 5.32 2.86 -18.74
N PHE A 151 4.10 2.88 -19.26
CA PHE A 151 3.35 1.69 -19.62
C PHE A 151 2.58 1.91 -20.95
N PRO A 152 2.48 0.89 -21.84
CA PRO A 152 1.71 1.04 -23.08
C PRO A 152 0.22 1.23 -22.78
N CYS A 153 -0.33 2.37 -23.21
CA CYS A 153 -1.75 2.68 -23.03
C CYS A 153 -2.62 1.71 -23.84
N PRO A 154 -3.64 1.07 -23.22
CA PRO A 154 -4.55 0.16 -23.93
C PRO A 154 -5.62 0.90 -24.75
N CYS A 155 -5.33 2.13 -25.20
CA CYS A 155 -6.20 2.87 -26.08
C CYS A 155 -6.33 2.19 -27.45
N ARG A 156 -7.51 2.28 -28.06
CA ARG A 156 -7.73 1.82 -29.45
C ARG A 156 -7.04 2.79 -30.41
N ALA A 157 -5.76 2.58 -30.66
CA ALA A 157 -4.96 3.29 -31.65
C ALA A 157 -4.07 2.28 -32.39
N SER A 158 -3.67 2.58 -33.63
CA SER A 158 -2.80 1.71 -34.42
C SER A 158 -1.41 1.52 -33.80
N LYS A 159 -0.96 2.50 -33.00
CA LYS A 159 0.23 2.40 -32.15
C LYS A 159 -0.16 2.75 -30.70
N PRO A 160 0.19 1.91 -29.71
CA PRO A 160 -0.09 2.21 -28.32
C PRO A 160 0.73 3.44 -27.89
N LEU A 161 0.06 4.42 -27.28
CA LEU A 161 0.75 5.58 -26.72
C LEU A 161 1.44 5.20 -25.41
N THR A 162 2.57 5.82 -25.11
CA THR A 162 3.18 5.70 -23.78
C THR A 162 2.34 6.46 -22.74
N ALA A 163 1.83 5.74 -21.74
CA ALA A 163 1.22 6.30 -20.53
C ALA A 163 2.26 6.38 -19.41
N GLN A 164 2.08 7.33 -18.49
CA GLN A 164 2.95 7.54 -17.34
C GLN A 164 2.20 7.25 -16.04
N LEU A 165 2.88 6.68 -15.05
CA LEU A 165 2.36 6.52 -13.70
C LEU A 165 2.19 7.90 -13.06
N MET A 166 0.94 8.27 -12.77
CA MET A 166 0.61 9.61 -12.29
C MET A 166 0.07 9.63 -10.86
N ARG A 167 -0.63 8.59 -10.42
CA ARG A 167 -1.32 8.59 -9.12
C ARG A 167 -1.23 7.23 -8.43
N ILE A 168 -1.03 7.27 -7.12
CA ILE A 168 -1.15 6.12 -6.23
C ILE A 168 -2.34 6.35 -5.31
N HIS A 169 -3.24 5.40 -5.29
CA HIS A 169 -4.46 5.42 -4.49
C HIS A 169 -4.27 4.50 -3.29
N VAL A 170 -4.61 4.97 -2.09
CA VAL A 170 -4.55 4.17 -0.87
C VAL A 170 -5.79 4.42 -0.02
N VAL A 171 -6.54 3.36 0.26
CA VAL A 171 -7.65 3.40 1.21
C VAL A 171 -7.23 2.67 2.48
N THR A 172 -7.08 3.44 3.55
CA THR A 172 -6.65 2.93 4.85
C THR A 172 -7.83 2.30 5.61
N PRO A 173 -7.59 1.24 6.39
CA PRO A 173 -8.65 0.54 7.11
C PRO A 173 -9.07 1.32 8.36
N LYS A 174 -10.18 0.87 8.96
CA LYS A 174 -10.61 1.33 10.29
C LYS A 174 -9.78 0.73 11.43
N ALA A 175 -9.11 -0.38 11.16
CA ALA A 175 -8.27 -1.05 12.15
C ALA A 175 -7.06 -0.18 12.54
N PRO A 176 -6.54 -0.33 13.78
CA PRO A 176 -5.49 0.51 14.31
C PRO A 176 -4.12 0.16 13.72
N VAL A 177 -3.90 0.53 12.46
CA VAL A 177 -2.63 0.36 11.74
C VAL A 177 -2.13 1.69 11.21
N HIS A 178 -0.82 1.85 11.18
CA HIS A 178 -0.16 2.97 10.51
C HIS A 178 0.28 2.53 9.13
N VAL A 179 -0.34 3.13 8.12
CA VAL A 179 0.08 2.98 6.72
C VAL A 179 1.00 4.16 6.41
N THR A 180 2.16 3.90 5.80
CA THR A 180 3.12 4.93 5.41
C THR A 180 3.50 4.82 3.94
N LEU A 181 3.90 5.95 3.36
CA LEU A 181 4.38 6.05 1.98
C LEU A 181 5.78 6.68 1.93
N ASN A 182 6.70 6.02 1.24
CA ASN A 182 8.06 6.51 0.96
C ASN A 182 8.39 6.34 -0.54
N PRO A 183 7.79 7.15 -1.42
CA PRO A 183 7.93 6.98 -2.86
C PRO A 183 9.35 7.29 -3.33
N ARG A 184 9.87 6.41 -4.20
CA ARG A 184 11.21 6.53 -4.78
C ARG A 184 11.13 6.20 -6.27
N VAL A 185 11.49 7.15 -7.14
CA VAL A 185 11.34 6.98 -8.60
C VAL A 185 12.69 7.11 -9.29
N GLN A 186 12.99 6.17 -10.18
CA GLN A 186 14.07 6.30 -11.16
C GLN A 186 13.43 6.53 -12.54
N PRO A 187 13.49 7.75 -13.11
CA PRO A 187 12.80 8.07 -14.35
C PRO A 187 13.46 7.49 -15.61
N ALA A 188 14.72 7.08 -15.53
CA ALA A 188 15.49 6.51 -16.64
C ALA A 188 16.45 5.41 -16.15
N PRO A 189 17.04 4.61 -17.06
CA PRO A 189 18.07 3.64 -16.71
C PRO A 189 19.29 4.30 -16.08
N SER A 190 20.08 3.52 -15.34
CA SER A 190 21.35 3.97 -14.79
C SER A 190 22.29 4.49 -15.90
N PRO A 191 23.04 5.59 -15.68
CA PRO A 191 23.12 6.40 -14.46
C PRO A 191 21.93 7.37 -14.34
N CYS A 192 21.10 7.17 -13.33
CA CYS A 192 19.94 8.01 -13.04
C CYS A 192 19.69 8.03 -11.53
N PRO A 193 19.60 9.23 -10.91
CA PRO A 193 19.38 9.34 -9.48
C PRO A 193 17.96 8.91 -9.12
N THR A 194 17.73 8.67 -7.83
CA THR A 194 16.40 8.35 -7.32
C THR A 194 15.70 9.63 -6.85
N PHE A 195 14.56 9.97 -7.44
CA PHE A 195 13.71 11.07 -7.04
C PHE A 195 12.85 10.70 -5.83
N VAL A 196 12.74 11.64 -4.89
CA VAL A 196 12.06 11.47 -3.61
C VAL A 196 11.20 12.71 -3.28
N THR A 197 10.32 12.59 -2.28
CA THR A 197 9.48 13.70 -1.80
C THR A 197 10.26 14.75 -1.00
N GLY A 198 11.42 14.38 -0.46
CA GLY A 198 12.21 15.23 0.45
C GLY A 198 11.76 15.17 1.91
N CYS A 199 10.75 14.37 2.23
CA CYS A 199 10.42 14.04 3.61
C CYS A 199 11.55 13.18 4.22
N GLN A 200 11.99 13.51 5.43
CA GLN A 200 13.01 12.72 6.14
C GLN A 200 12.46 11.37 6.59
N GLU A 201 11.19 11.33 6.96
CA GLU A 201 10.49 10.12 7.39
C GLU A 201 9.37 9.74 6.40
N PRO A 202 9.01 8.45 6.31
CA PRO A 202 7.85 8.01 5.53
C PRO A 202 6.57 8.76 5.91
N MET A 203 5.79 9.17 4.92
CA MET A 203 4.56 9.93 5.11
C MET A 203 3.48 9.04 5.72
N ARG A 204 3.07 9.32 6.97
CA ARG A 204 2.02 8.58 7.67
C ARG A 204 0.62 8.99 7.18
N LEU A 205 -0.19 8.00 6.82
CA LEU A 205 -1.58 8.19 6.41
C LEU A 205 -2.51 8.02 7.60
N SER A 206 -3.54 8.88 7.69
CA SER A 206 -4.59 8.72 8.69
C SER A 206 -5.43 7.47 8.40
N GLN A 207 -6.00 6.88 9.46
CA GLN A 207 -6.90 5.73 9.37
C GLN A 207 -8.24 6.10 8.75
N SER A 208 -8.98 5.07 8.29
CA SER A 208 -10.33 5.20 7.75
C SER A 208 -10.47 6.25 6.64
N ALA A 209 -9.43 6.47 5.84
CA ALA A 209 -9.35 7.57 4.88
C ALA A 209 -8.93 7.09 3.49
N TYR A 210 -9.29 7.87 2.48
CA TYR A 210 -8.87 7.67 1.10
C TYR A 210 -7.83 8.74 0.72
N TRP A 211 -6.62 8.29 0.45
CA TRP A 211 -5.48 9.10 0.05
C TRP A 211 -5.11 8.90 -1.41
N VAL A 212 -4.64 9.99 -2.05
CA VAL A 212 -4.03 9.98 -3.37
C VAL A 212 -2.69 10.68 -3.32
N LEU A 213 -1.64 9.95 -3.66
CA LEU A 213 -0.31 10.51 -3.93
C LEU A 213 -0.18 10.75 -5.44
N ARG A 214 -0.02 12.01 -5.83
CA ARG A 214 0.32 12.40 -7.19
C ARG A 214 1.84 12.43 -7.36
N LEU A 215 2.31 11.77 -8.42
CA LEU A 215 3.71 11.75 -8.82
C LEU A 215 4.04 12.94 -9.72
N PRO A 216 5.33 13.34 -9.79
CA PRO A 216 5.80 14.31 -10.76
C PRO A 216 5.47 13.90 -12.20
N TYR A 217 5.02 14.88 -13.00
CA TYR A 217 4.88 14.71 -14.44
C TYR A 217 6.25 14.76 -15.15
N VAL A 218 7.11 15.71 -14.74
CA VAL A 218 8.46 15.87 -15.26
C VAL A 218 9.46 15.69 -14.12
N TYR A 219 10.50 14.90 -14.36
CA TYR A 219 11.63 14.72 -13.45
C TYR A 219 12.82 15.49 -14.04
N VAL A 220 13.41 16.39 -13.26
CA VAL A 220 14.53 17.24 -13.71
C VAL A 220 15.71 17.04 -12.78
N GLY A 221 16.85 16.64 -13.34
CA GLY A 221 18.14 16.62 -12.65
C GLY A 221 19.08 17.69 -13.22
N ASP A 222 20.34 17.64 -12.82
CA ASP A 222 21.34 18.65 -13.22
C ASP A 222 21.62 18.70 -14.72
N GLN A 223 21.39 17.58 -15.42
CA GLN A 223 21.54 17.47 -16.89
C GLN A 223 20.25 17.83 -17.66
N GLY A 224 19.24 18.36 -16.97
CA GLY A 224 17.95 18.71 -17.55
C GLY A 224 16.85 17.65 -17.31
N PRO A 225 15.75 17.73 -18.08
CA PRO A 225 14.59 16.87 -17.87
C PRO A 225 14.83 15.44 -18.39
N TYR A 226 14.40 14.45 -17.60
CA TYR A 226 14.29 13.06 -18.04
C TYR A 226 13.05 12.92 -18.91
N LEU A 227 13.25 12.62 -20.18
CA LEU A 227 12.17 12.48 -21.16
C LEU A 227 11.57 11.07 -21.14
N PRO A 228 10.26 10.94 -21.37
CA PRO A 228 9.63 9.65 -21.63
C PRO A 228 10.33 8.90 -22.77
N PRO A 229 10.40 7.57 -22.72
CA PRO A 229 11.01 6.77 -23.76
C PRO A 229 10.25 6.91 -25.09
N LYS A 230 10.96 6.76 -26.20
CA LYS A 230 10.34 6.58 -27.52
C LYS A 230 9.80 5.16 -27.63
N ASP A 231 8.77 4.97 -28.45
CA ASP A 231 8.22 3.64 -28.69
C ASP A 231 9.19 2.79 -29.55
N PRO A 232 9.34 1.48 -29.27
CA PRO A 232 8.77 0.77 -28.13
C PRO A 232 9.49 1.09 -26.81
N ILE A 233 8.73 1.12 -25.70
CA ILE A 233 9.27 1.36 -24.36
C ILE A 233 10.32 0.28 -24.03
N PRO A 234 11.59 0.65 -23.75
CA PRO A 234 12.59 -0.32 -23.33
C PRO A 234 12.22 -0.96 -21.99
N PRO A 235 12.56 -2.25 -21.77
CA PRO A 235 12.36 -2.88 -20.48
C PRO A 235 13.15 -2.13 -19.39
N ASN A 236 12.54 -1.97 -18.21
CA ASN A 236 13.16 -1.31 -17.05
C ASN A 236 13.63 0.14 -17.33
N TYR A 237 12.98 0.87 -18.25
CA TYR A 237 13.36 2.25 -18.56
C TYR A 237 13.21 3.17 -17.34
N GLY A 238 11.98 3.37 -16.87
CA GLY A 238 11.69 4.15 -15.67
C GLY A 238 10.82 3.36 -14.72
N LYS A 239 10.97 3.55 -13.41
CA LYS A 239 10.28 2.78 -12.39
C LYS A 239 10.04 3.54 -11.09
N LEU A 240 8.90 3.28 -10.47
CA LEU A 240 8.66 3.47 -9.04
C LEU A 240 9.21 2.23 -8.31
N LEU A 241 10.12 2.44 -7.37
CA LEU A 241 10.79 1.37 -6.64
C LEU A 241 9.86 0.72 -5.61
N ALA A 242 10.01 -0.60 -5.45
CA ALA A 242 9.41 -1.35 -4.36
C ALA A 242 9.84 -0.79 -2.99
N GLY A 243 9.07 -1.14 -1.94
CA GLY A 243 9.31 -0.65 -0.59
C GLY A 243 8.76 0.75 -0.32
N MET A 244 7.92 1.28 -1.22
CA MET A 244 7.19 2.53 -0.98
C MET A 244 6.15 2.38 0.14
N TYR A 245 5.51 1.23 0.28
CA TYR A 245 4.45 1.01 1.25
C TYR A 245 5.03 0.45 2.55
N GLY A 246 4.76 1.13 3.67
CA GLY A 246 5.10 0.66 5.01
C GLY A 246 3.86 0.44 5.86
N ILE A 247 3.94 -0.56 6.74
CA ILE A 247 2.87 -0.88 7.69
C ILE A 247 3.48 -1.11 9.06
N SER A 248 3.00 -0.38 10.05
CA SER A 248 3.39 -0.53 11.45
C SER A 248 2.17 -0.45 12.36
N GLU A 249 2.31 -0.90 13.59
CA GLU A 249 1.23 -0.86 14.59
C GLU A 249 1.12 0.52 15.20
N VAL A 250 -0.09 0.87 15.65
CA VAL A 250 -0.28 2.03 16.53
C VAL A 250 0.17 1.62 17.93
N GLY A 251 1.33 2.11 18.38
CA GLY A 251 1.77 1.94 19.75
C GLY A 251 0.78 2.56 20.73
N SER A 252 0.56 1.94 21.89
CA SER A 252 -0.39 2.40 22.92
C SER A 252 -0.10 3.80 23.47
N SER A 253 1.05 4.39 23.13
CA SER A 253 1.50 5.73 23.51
C SER A 253 0.87 6.87 22.70
N ASP A 254 0.29 6.60 21.53
CA ASP A 254 -0.20 7.63 20.60
C ASP A 254 -1.62 8.14 20.94
N PHE A 255 -2.22 7.67 22.04
CA PHE A 255 -3.58 8.03 22.49
C PHE A 255 -3.65 9.04 23.64
N LYS A 256 -2.56 9.75 23.96
CA LYS A 256 -2.59 10.80 24.98
C LYS A 256 -2.95 12.16 24.36
N PHE A 257 -4.23 12.51 24.45
CA PHE A 257 -4.69 13.90 24.51
C PHE A 257 -5.29 14.17 25.89
#